data_AF-A0A1H0PEK1-F1
#
_entry.id   AF-A0A1H0PEK1-F1
#
_cell.length_a   1.000
_cell.length_b   1.000
_cell.length_c   1.000
_cell.angle_alpha   90.00
_cell.angle_beta   90.00
_cell.angle_gamma   90.00
#
_symmetry.space_group_name_H-M   'P 1'
#
loop_
_entity.id
_entity.type
_entity.pdbx_description
1 polymer ?
#
loop_
_entity_poly.entity_id
_entity_poly.type
_entity_poly.pdbx_seq_one_letter_code
_entity_poly.pdbx_strand_id
1 'polypeptide(L)' 'MNTRYAAEIDLENTATTHSKLVLMGGRGRRVLELGAASGYMSSVLEASGPTVTAVEYDAEAGNS' A
#
# COMPACT_ATOMS: atom_id res chain seq x y z
N MET A 1 -11.16 16.68 -4.60
CA MET A 1 -10.06 15.71 -4.46
C MET A 1 -9.24 16.15 -3.25
N ASN A 2 -9.36 15.44 -2.14
CA ASN A 2 -8.69 15.80 -0.88
C ASN A 2 -7.23 15.34 -0.97
N THR A 3 -6.29 16.27 -1.12
CA THR A 3 -4.86 15.99 -1.38
C THR A 3 -4.12 15.36 -0.20
N ARG A 4 -4.80 15.13 0.92
CA ARG A 4 -4.22 14.63 2.16
C ARG A 4 -3.77 13.17 2.11
N TYR A 5 -4.29 12.38 1.16
CA TYR A 5 -4.04 10.93 1.07
C TYR A 5 -3.44 10.48 -0.27
N ALA A 6 -3.03 11.41 -1.12
CA ALA A 6 -2.33 11.06 -2.35
C ALA A 6 -0.87 10.71 -2.05
N ALA A 7 -0.46 9.48 -2.41
CA ALA A 7 0.93 9.04 -2.33
C ALA A 7 1.36 8.47 -3.69
N GLU A 8 2.42 9.03 -4.26
CA GLU A 8 3.09 8.45 -5.43
C GLU A 8 4.16 7.48 -4.93
N ILE A 9 4.05 6.20 -5.31
CA ILE A 9 5.00 5.16 -4.91
C ILE A 9 5.93 4.90 -6.10
N ASP A 10 7.11 5.51 -6.05
CA ASP A 10 8.19 5.24 -6.99
C ASP A 10 8.94 3.96 -6.58
N LEU A 11 8.74 2.89 -7.34
CA LEU A 11 9.41 1.60 -7.14
C LEU A 11 10.82 1.55 -7.71
N GLU A 12 11.19 2.48 -8.60
CA GLU A 12 12.54 2.56 -9.17
C GLU A 12 13.52 3.15 -8.14
N ASN A 13 13.03 4.03 -7.26
CA ASN A 13 13.79 4.53 -6.11
C ASN A 13 13.77 3.56 -4.92
N THR A 14 14.66 2.56 -4.96
CA THR A 14 14.81 1.54 -3.92
C THR A 14 15.22 2.05 -2.52
N ALA A 15 15.59 3.33 -2.39
CA ALA A 15 15.98 3.91 -1.10
C ALA A 15 14.79 4.29 -0.21
N THR A 16 13.56 4.29 -0.74
CA THR A 16 12.36 4.68 0.02
C THR A 16 11.85 3.54 0.90
N THR A 17 11.12 3.89 1.97
CA THR A 17 10.45 2.90 2.82
C THR A 17 9.40 2.12 2.03
N HIS A 18 8.69 2.79 1.12
CA HIS A 18 7.65 2.19 0.30
C HIS A 18 8.20 1.11 -0.64
N SER A 19 9.26 1.42 -1.39
CA SER A 19 9.90 0.46 -2.30
C SER A 19 10.46 -0.75 -1.54
N LYS A 20 11.05 -0.55 -0.35
CA LYS A 20 11.56 -1.65 0.48
C LYS A 20 10.45 -2.58 0.97
N LEU A 21 9.31 -2.04 1.39
CA LEU A 21 8.15 -2.83 1.82
C LEU A 21 7.63 -3.73 0.70
N VAL A 22 7.53 -3.21 -0.52
CA VAL A 22 7.10 -3.96 -1.70
C VAL A 22 8.09 -5.08 -2.03
N LEU A 23 9.40 -4.79 -2.03
CA LEU A 23 10.43 -5.79 -2.27
C LEU A 23 10.48 -6.89 -1.20
N MET A 24 10.27 -6.54 0.08
CA MET A 24 10.19 -7.52 1.17
C MET A 24 8.92 -8.36 1.12
N GLY A 25 7.80 -7.77 0.66
CA GLY A 25 6.51 -8.44 0.54
C GLY A 25 6.59 -9.69 -0.33
N GLY A 26 7.26 -9.60 -1.49
CA GLY A 26 7.56 -10.74 -2.35
C GLY A 26 6.32 -11.48 -2.92
N ARG A 27 6.48 -12.18 -4.04
CA ARG A 27 5.36 -12.87 -4.70
C ARG A 27 4.80 -14.01 -3.85
N GLY A 28 3.47 -14.19 -3.86
CA GLY A 28 2.79 -15.33 -3.23
C GLY A 28 2.73 -15.29 -1.70
N ARG A 29 3.02 -14.14 -1.08
CA ARG A 29 2.86 -13.94 0.36
C ARG A 29 1.47 -13.41 0.70
N ARG A 30 1.12 -13.52 1.98
CA ARG A 30 -0.07 -12.87 2.55
C ARG A 30 0.39 -11.71 3.41
N VAL A 31 -0.12 -10.52 3.15
CA VAL A 31 0.27 -9.27 3.84
C VAL A 31 -0.95 -8.69 4.55
N LEU A 32 -0.78 -8.32 5.82
CA LEU A 32 -1.75 -7.52 6.57
C LEU A 32 -1.23 -6.09 6.64
N GLU A 33 -1.97 -5.16 6.04
CA GLU A 33 -1.69 -3.73 6.09
C GLU A 33 -2.66 -3.07 7.08
N LEU A 34 -2.11 -2.41 8.11
CA LEU A 34 -2.87 -1.70 9.12
C LEU A 34 -2.72 -0.19 8.91
N GLY A 35 -3.83 0.53 8.84
CA GLY A 35 -3.85 1.96 8.52
C GLY A 35 -3.67 2.21 7.02
N ALA A 36 -4.42 1.50 6.18
CA ALA A 36 -4.28 1.54 4.73
C ALA A 36 -4.72 2.86 4.08
N ALA A 37 -5.37 3.75 4.82
CA ALA A 37 -5.99 4.98 4.30
C ALA A 37 -6.83 4.67 3.05
N SER A 38 -6.49 5.26 1.91
CA SER A 38 -7.16 5.03 0.62
C SER A 38 -6.66 3.81 -0.17
N GLY A 39 -5.74 3.01 0.38
CA GLY A 39 -5.28 1.76 -0.22
C GLY A 39 -4.24 1.90 -1.34
N TYR A 40 -3.56 3.05 -1.46
CA TYR A 40 -2.48 3.23 -2.45
C TYR A 40 -1.37 2.20 -2.31
N MET A 41 -0.89 1.98 -1.08
CA MET A 41 0.15 0.98 -0.82
C MET A 41 -0.38 -0.44 -1.01
N SER A 42 -1.62 -0.73 -0.56
CA SER A 42 -2.26 -2.03 -0.77
C SER A 42 -2.31 -2.41 -2.26
N SER A 43 -2.70 -1.45 -3.12
CA SER A 43 -2.78 -1.65 -4.56
C SER A 43 -1.42 -1.98 -5.19
N VAL A 44 -0.36 -1.28 -4.75
CA VAL A 44 1.00 -1.54 -5.22
C VAL A 44 1.52 -2.89 -4.72
N LEU A 45 1.22 -3.25 -3.47
CA LEU A 45 1.56 -4.54 -2.90
C LEU A 45 0.86 -5.68 -3.67
N GLU A 46 -0.45 -5.61 -3.91
CA GLU A 46 -1.17 -6.64 -4.68
C GLU A 46 -0.62 -6.79 -6.10
N ALA A 47 -0.34 -5.68 -6.78
CA ALA A 47 0.26 -5.68 -8.12
C ALA A 47 1.64 -6.38 -8.15
N SER A 48 2.36 -6.40 -7.02
CA SER A 48 3.65 -7.10 -6.88
C SER A 48 3.52 -8.61 -6.61
N GLY A 49 2.31 -9.15 -6.44
CA GLY A 49 2.03 -10.59 -6.31
C GLY A 49 1.69 -11.16 -4.92
N PRO A 50 1.80 -10.44 -3.79
CA PRO A 50 1.10 -10.76 -2.55
C PRO A 50 -0.43 -10.77 -2.67
N THR A 51 -1.09 -11.48 -1.76
CA THR A 51 -2.49 -11.24 -1.39
C THR A 51 -2.52 -10.32 -0.18
N VAL A 52 -3.22 -9.20 -0.28
CA VAL A 52 -3.24 -8.16 0.77
C VAL A 52 -4.57 -8.17 1.50
N THR A 53 -4.53 -8.03 2.81
CA THR A 53 -5.69 -7.66 3.64
C THR A 53 -5.39 -6.30 4.23
N ALA A 54 -6.16 -5.29 3.83
CA ALA A 54 -6.03 -3.93 4.29
C ALA A 54 -7.09 -3.64 5.37
N VAL A 55 -6.68 -3.00 6.46
CA VAL A 55 -7.57 -2.55 7.53
C VAL A 55 -7.38 -1.06 7.74
N GLU A 56 -8.48 -0.31 7.63
CA GLU A 56 -8.53 1.11 7.93
C GLU A 56 -9.64 1.36 8.96
N TYR A 57 -9.35 2.22 9.94
CA TYR A 57 -10.28 2.59 10.99
C TYR A 57 -11.20 3.73 10.55
N ASP A 58 -10.67 4.69 9.79
CA ASP A 58 -11.42 5.80 9.23
C ASP A 58 -12.21 5.39 7.98
N ALA A 59 -13.53 5.27 8.14
CA ALA A 59 -14.42 4.88 7.05
C ALA A 59 -14.43 5.87 5.86
N GLU A 60 -14.09 7.15 6.07
CA GLU A 60 -13.99 8.11 4.97
C GLU A 60 -12.70 7.90 4.16
N ALA A 61 -11.61 7.52 4.81
CA ALA A 61 -10.34 7.24 4.14
C ALA A 61 -10.42 6.01 3.22
N GLY A 62 -11.12 4.95 3.65
CA GLY A 62 -11.27 3.71 2.87
C GLY A 62 -12.19 3.80 1.64
N ASN A 63 -12.95 4.90 1.48
CA ASN A 63 -13.90 5.12 0.37
C ASN A 63 -13.44 6.23 -0.61
N SER A 64 -12.18 6.65 -0.54
CA SER A 64 -11.61 7.80 -1.28
C SER A 64 -11.25 7.51 -2.73
#